data_AF-A0A1Y4AYZ2-F1
#
_entry.id   AF-A0A1Y4AYZ2-F1
#
_cell.length_a   1.000
_cell.length_b   1.000
_cell.length_c   1.000
_cell.angle_alpha   90.00
_cell.angle_beta   90.00
_cell.angle_gamma   90.00
#
_symmetry.space_group_name_H-M   'P 1'
#
loop_
_entity.id
_entity.type
_entity.pdbx_description
1 polymer ?
#
loop_
_entity_poly.entity_id
_entity_poly.type
_entity_poly.pdbx_seq_one_letter_code
_entity_poly.pdbx_strand_id
1 'polypeptide(L)'
;MLPQAEIYVYEKDEKNAGTAGEGNERDAADICESDTCGADTCESDTCESDTCGADIRRLAGFIGLTGDYIAGIFVEAEEQSRGVGKQLLVRAKQDRKRLTLQAYEKNERAVHFYQREGFRVVYRDVDEGTGEAEYVMEWKR
;
A
#
# COMPACT_ATOMS: atom_id res chain seq x y z
N MET A 1 -7.66 25.63 8.51
CA MET A 1 -7.55 24.28 9.11
C MET A 1 -6.92 23.39 8.06
N LEU A 2 -5.71 22.86 8.31
CA LEU A 2 -5.04 21.98 7.35
C LEU A 2 -5.74 20.61 7.35
N PRO A 3 -5.91 19.99 6.18
CA PRO A 3 -6.47 18.63 6.11
C PRO A 3 -5.59 17.69 6.93
N GLN A 4 -6.21 16.88 7.78
CA GLN A 4 -5.51 15.83 8.53
C GLN A 4 -5.22 14.65 7.59
N ALA A 5 -4.08 13.99 7.80
CA ALA A 5 -3.76 12.76 7.10
C ALA A 5 -4.56 11.59 7.70
N GLU A 6 -5.07 10.71 6.85
CA GLU A 6 -5.84 9.52 7.22
C GLU A 6 -5.26 8.29 6.50
N ILE A 7 -5.17 7.16 7.20
CA ILE A 7 -4.74 5.88 6.61
C ILE A 7 -5.81 4.83 6.91
N TYR A 8 -6.26 4.12 5.88
CA TYR A 8 -7.08 2.93 6.03
C TYR A 8 -6.29 1.70 5.62
N VAL A 9 -6.36 0.65 6.43
CA VAL A 9 -5.62 -0.60 6.25
C VAL A 9 -6.60 -1.73 5.96
N TYR A 10 -6.18 -2.69 5.14
CA TYR A 10 -6.85 -3.95 4.91
C TYR A 10 -5.94 -5.10 5.37
N GLU A 11 -6.40 -5.88 6.33
CA GLU A 11 -5.67 -7.01 6.90
C GLU A 11 -6.12 -8.34 6.26
N LYS A 12 -5.23 -9.32 6.19
CA LYS A 12 -5.52 -10.68 5.74
C LYS A 12 -6.33 -11.42 6.79
N ASP A 13 -7.41 -12.08 6.38
CA ASP A 13 -8.12 -13.03 7.23
C ASP A 13 -7.31 -14.34 7.37
N GLU A 14 -6.97 -14.74 8.59
CA GLU A 14 -6.17 -15.97 8.87
C GLU A 14 -6.85 -17.27 8.39
N LYS A 15 -8.14 -17.22 8.02
CA LYS A 15 -8.92 -18.42 7.66
C LYS A 15 -8.73 -18.90 6.21
N ASN A 16 -7.86 -18.29 5.42
CA ASN A 16 -7.62 -18.69 4.04
C ASN A 16 -6.15 -18.65 3.63
N ALA A 17 -5.24 -18.95 4.56
CA ALA A 17 -3.87 -19.35 4.24
C ALA A 17 -3.90 -20.72 3.56
N GLY A 18 -4.34 -20.73 2.29
CA GLY A 18 -4.09 -21.84 1.39
C GLY A 18 -2.58 -22.01 1.29
N THR A 19 -2.11 -23.23 1.56
CA THR A 19 -0.71 -23.64 1.51
C THR A 19 -0.02 -23.09 0.25
N ALA A 20 0.78 -22.04 0.42
CA ALA A 20 1.77 -21.64 -0.56
C ALA A 20 2.89 -22.69 -0.49
N GLY A 21 3.10 -23.41 -1.59
CA GLY A 21 4.10 -24.46 -1.69
C GLY A 21 5.51 -23.94 -1.42
N GLU A 22 6.33 -24.82 -0.86
CA GLU A 22 7.75 -24.60 -0.60
C GLU A 22 8.46 -24.12 -1.87
N GLY A 23 8.80 -22.83 -1.89
CA GLY A 23 9.63 -22.18 -2.91
C GLY A 23 10.99 -21.88 -2.29
N ASN A 24 12.02 -22.53 -2.84
CA ASN A 24 13.40 -22.56 -2.39
C ASN A 24 14.00 -21.16 -2.12
N GLU A 25 14.36 -20.87 -0.86
CA GLU A 25 15.10 -19.69 -0.42
C GLU A 25 16.53 -19.71 -1.00
N ARG A 26 16.75 -19.04 -2.12
CA ARG A 26 18.03 -18.39 -2.49
C ARG A 26 17.69 -17.16 -3.33
N ASP A 27 18.36 -16.05 -3.06
CA ASP A 27 18.31 -14.79 -3.80
C ASP A 27 17.36 -13.71 -3.25
N ALA A 28 17.53 -13.36 -1.97
CA ALA A 28 17.34 -11.99 -1.49
C ALA A 28 18.54 -11.61 -0.62
N ALA A 29 19.72 -11.64 -1.22
CA ALA A 29 20.85 -10.91 -0.70
C ALA A 29 20.69 -9.45 -1.12
N ASP A 30 20.87 -8.55 -0.15
CA ASP A 30 21.58 -7.28 -0.24
C ASP A 30 20.80 -6.08 0.35
N ILE A 31 21.56 -5.32 1.15
CA ILE A 31 21.26 -4.03 1.79
C ILE A 31 20.50 -4.09 3.14
N CYS A 32 21.20 -4.54 4.19
CA CYS A 32 21.32 -3.72 5.40
C CYS A 32 22.79 -3.68 5.83
N GLU A 33 23.47 -2.58 5.52
CA GLU A 33 24.79 -2.29 6.06
C GLU A 33 24.66 -1.95 7.55
N SER A 34 25.22 -2.85 8.37
CA SER A 34 25.76 -2.62 9.71
C SER A 34 24.87 -1.95 10.76
N ASP A 35 24.18 -2.77 11.54
CA ASP A 35 24.06 -2.53 12.98
C ASP A 35 24.80 -3.66 13.72
N THR A 36 26.08 -3.41 14.01
CA THR A 36 26.89 -4.28 14.87
C THR A 36 26.36 -4.17 16.30
N CYS A 37 25.47 -5.07 16.71
CA CYS A 37 25.31 -5.43 18.11
C CYS A 37 26.45 -6.40 18.46
N GLY A 38 27.49 -5.83 19.07
CA GLY A 38 28.62 -6.57 19.61
C GLY A 38 28.18 -7.54 20.71
N ALA A 39 28.90 -8.66 20.78
CA ALA A 39 28.64 -9.79 21.65
C ALA A 39 28.40 -9.41 23.13
N ASP A 40 27.31 -9.93 23.68
CA ASP A 40 27.24 -10.37 25.08
C ASP A 40 26.43 -11.67 25.12
N THR A 41 27.10 -12.73 25.57
CA THR A 41 26.55 -14.07 25.80
C THR A 41 25.47 -14.03 26.86
N CYS A 42 24.22 -14.28 26.48
CA CYS A 42 23.17 -14.69 27.40
C CYS A 42 22.88 -16.19 27.23
N GLU A 43 23.44 -17.00 28.13
CA GLU A 43 23.07 -18.40 28.30
C GLU A 43 21.85 -18.49 29.23
N SER A 44 20.81 -19.18 28.75
CA SER A 44 19.66 -19.75 29.47
C SER A 44 18.58 -18.81 30.05
N ASP A 45 17.35 -19.13 29.65
CA ASP A 45 16.05 -18.86 30.26
C ASP A 45 15.74 -17.45 30.74
N THR A 46 15.13 -16.62 29.88
CA THR A 46 13.94 -15.81 30.25
C THR A 46 13.37 -15.05 29.05
N CYS A 47 12.03 -14.97 29.02
CA CYS A 47 11.14 -13.92 28.48
C CYS A 47 11.71 -12.90 27.46
N GLU A 48 11.04 -12.52 26.39
CA GLU A 48 9.64 -12.63 25.96
C GLU A 48 9.69 -12.73 24.42
N SER A 49 8.59 -13.16 23.80
CA SER A 49 8.35 -12.76 22.41
C SER A 49 8.28 -11.23 22.39
N ASP A 50 9.43 -10.58 22.28
CA ASP A 50 9.53 -9.15 22.06
C ASP A 50 9.01 -8.91 20.64
N THR A 51 7.68 -8.77 20.53
CA THR A 51 7.02 -8.21 19.36
C THR A 51 7.50 -6.77 19.17
N CYS A 52 8.71 -6.60 18.63
CA CYS A 52 9.23 -5.37 18.04
C CYS A 52 9.16 -5.44 16.50
N GLY A 53 8.08 -6.05 16.02
CA GLY A 53 7.67 -6.02 14.63
C GLY A 53 6.21 -6.39 14.63
N ALA A 54 5.31 -5.42 14.79
CA ALA A 54 3.89 -5.64 14.51
C ALA A 54 3.81 -6.36 13.16
N ASP A 55 3.16 -7.52 13.11
CA ASP A 55 3.18 -8.45 11.97
C ASP A 55 2.76 -7.75 10.66
N ILE A 56 3.70 -7.09 9.95
CA ILE A 56 3.47 -6.49 8.62
C ILE A 56 3.00 -7.57 7.65
N ARG A 57 3.32 -8.84 7.93
CA ARG A 57 2.84 -10.02 7.21
C ARG A 57 1.32 -10.13 7.09
N ARG A 58 0.56 -9.49 7.98
CA ARG A 58 -0.91 -9.47 7.92
C ARG A 58 -1.47 -8.37 7.04
N LEU A 59 -0.69 -7.37 6.63
CA LEU A 59 -1.20 -6.23 5.88
C LEU A 59 -1.29 -6.56 4.39
N ALA A 60 -2.51 -6.70 3.88
CA ALA A 60 -2.78 -6.98 2.46
C ALA A 60 -2.84 -5.70 1.61
N GLY A 61 -3.08 -4.54 2.22
CA GLY A 61 -3.00 -3.25 1.54
C GLY A 61 -3.40 -2.07 2.42
N PHE A 62 -3.14 -0.87 1.93
CA PHE A 62 -3.54 0.37 2.59
C PHE A 62 -3.84 1.49 1.57
N ILE A 63 -4.58 2.50 2.03
CA ILE A 63 -4.81 3.75 1.30
C ILE A 63 -4.56 4.93 2.23
N GLY A 64 -3.74 5.87 1.78
CA GLY A 64 -3.45 7.12 2.47
C GLY A 64 -4.20 8.29 1.83
N LEU A 65 -4.79 9.15 2.65
CA LEU A 65 -5.52 10.33 2.23
C LEU A 65 -5.05 11.58 2.97
N THR A 66 -5.15 12.72 2.31
CA THR A 66 -5.03 14.06 2.89
C THR A 66 -6.25 14.87 2.47
N GLY A 67 -7.28 14.89 3.31
CA GLY A 67 -8.59 15.47 2.96
C GLY A 67 -9.30 14.69 1.85
N ASP A 68 -9.49 15.31 0.68
CA ASP A 68 -10.10 14.69 -0.52
C ASP A 68 -9.06 14.07 -1.47
N TYR A 69 -7.76 14.23 -1.18
CA TYR A 69 -6.69 13.73 -2.03
C TYR A 69 -6.23 12.34 -1.57
N ILE A 70 -6.16 11.37 -2.48
CA ILE A 70 -5.53 10.08 -2.25
C ILE A 70 -4.04 10.25 -2.48
N ALA A 71 -3.27 10.20 -1.40
CA ALA A 71 -1.81 10.28 -1.44
C ALA A 71 -1.17 8.99 -1.97
N GLY A 72 -1.82 7.85 -1.79
CA GLY A 72 -1.37 6.59 -2.35
C GLY A 72 -2.28 5.43 -1.96
N ILE A 73 -2.29 4.40 -2.81
CA ILE A 73 -2.89 3.10 -2.51
C ILE A 73 -1.87 2.02 -2.83
N PHE A 74 -1.73 1.06 -1.93
CA PHE A 74 -0.87 -0.09 -2.11
C PHE A 74 -1.63 -1.36 -1.75
N VAL A 75 -1.43 -2.40 -2.55
CA VAL A 75 -1.97 -3.74 -2.32
C VAL A 75 -0.83 -4.72 -2.60
N GLU A 76 -0.59 -5.61 -1.65
CA GLU A 76 0.40 -6.68 -1.76
C GLU A 76 0.15 -7.53 -3.01
N ALA A 77 1.22 -7.94 -3.69
CA ALA A 77 1.15 -8.53 -5.03
C ALA A 77 0.20 -9.75 -5.11
N GLU A 78 0.27 -10.62 -4.11
CA GLU A 78 -0.54 -11.84 -3.96
C GLU A 78 -2.02 -11.54 -3.69
N GLU A 79 -2.32 -10.34 -3.19
CA GLU A 79 -3.67 -9.88 -2.84
C GLU A 79 -4.30 -8.96 -3.91
N GLN A 80 -3.53 -8.61 -4.94
CA GLN A 80 -4.05 -7.84 -6.06
C GLN A 80 -5.10 -8.64 -6.85
N SER A 81 -6.03 -7.91 -7.48
CA SER A 81 -7.15 -8.49 -8.26
C SER A 81 -8.13 -9.36 -7.44
N ARG A 82 -8.00 -9.43 -6.11
CA ARG A 82 -8.94 -10.10 -5.19
C ARG A 82 -9.98 -9.15 -4.56
N GLY A 83 -10.01 -7.90 -5.01
CA GLY A 83 -10.96 -6.89 -4.55
C GLY A 83 -10.47 -6.02 -3.38
N VAL A 84 -9.28 -6.25 -2.83
CA VAL A 84 -8.69 -5.45 -1.73
C VAL A 84 -8.66 -3.95 -2.07
N GLY A 85 -8.09 -3.58 -3.21
CA GLY A 85 -8.04 -2.17 -3.64
C GLY A 85 -9.42 -1.52 -3.78
N LYS A 86 -10.44 -2.29 -4.23
CA LYS A 86 -11.81 -1.81 -4.30
C LYS A 86 -12.39 -1.54 -2.91
N GLN A 87 -12.15 -2.42 -1.95
CA GLN A 87 -12.61 -2.23 -0.57
C GLN A 87 -11.97 -0.99 0.08
N LEU A 88 -10.67 -0.78 -0.13
CA LEU A 88 -9.96 0.42 0.29
C LEU A 88 -10.59 1.69 -0.32
N LEU A 89 -10.90 1.68 -1.62
CA LEU A 89 -11.58 2.81 -2.28
C LEU A 89 -13.01 3.01 -1.80
N VAL A 90 -13.78 1.94 -1.54
CA VAL A 90 -15.11 2.04 -0.94
C VAL A 90 -15.02 2.76 0.41
N ARG A 91 -14.07 2.38 1.26
CA ARG A 91 -13.85 3.02 2.56
C ARG A 91 -13.50 4.50 2.42
N ALA A 92 -12.64 4.86 1.47
CA ALA A 92 -12.28 6.24 1.18
C ALA A 92 -13.47 7.09 0.70
N LYS A 93 -14.37 6.49 -0.10
CA LYS A 93 -15.54 7.16 -0.70
C LYS A 93 -16.71 7.35 0.27
N GLN A 94 -16.81 6.57 1.35
CA GLN A 94 -17.99 6.55 2.23
C GLN A 94 -18.43 7.95 2.70
N ASP A 95 -17.49 8.76 3.18
CA ASP A 95 -17.78 10.05 3.80
C ASP A 95 -17.43 11.25 2.91
N ARG A 96 -17.15 11.01 1.62
CA ARG A 96 -16.65 12.02 0.69
C ARG A 96 -17.54 12.14 -0.54
N LYS A 97 -17.71 13.38 -1.01
CA LYS A 97 -18.45 13.67 -2.26
C LYS A 97 -17.53 13.72 -3.48
N ARG A 98 -16.23 13.86 -3.24
CA ARG A 98 -15.19 13.98 -4.26
C ARG A 98 -13.91 13.35 -3.75
N LEU A 99 -13.16 12.72 -4.64
CA LEU A 99 -11.79 12.29 -4.40
C LEU A 99 -10.92 12.67 -5.61
N THR A 100 -9.68 13.06 -5.35
CA THR A 100 -8.67 13.34 -6.39
C THR A 100 -7.41 12.53 -6.16
N LEU A 101 -6.68 12.26 -7.23
CA LEU A 101 -5.38 11.58 -7.18
C LEU A 101 -4.53 11.94 -8.40
N GLN A 102 -3.23 11.66 -8.30
CA GLN A 102 -2.31 11.60 -9.43
C GLN A 102 -1.87 10.16 -9.66
N ALA A 103 -1.75 9.77 -10.93
CA ALA A 103 -1.22 8.48 -11.33
C ALA A 103 -0.33 8.64 -12.57
N TYR A 104 0.86 8.03 -12.56
CA TYR A 104 1.70 7.95 -13.74
C TYR A 104 0.94 7.36 -14.93
N GLU A 105 1.01 8.01 -16.08
CA GLU A 105 0.35 7.57 -17.32
C GLU A 105 0.84 6.17 -17.72
N LYS A 106 2.13 5.89 -17.55
CA LYS A 106 2.73 4.57 -17.82
C LYS A 106 2.22 3.45 -16.89
N ASN A 107 1.61 3.78 -15.75
CA ASN A 107 1.00 2.78 -14.86
C ASN A 107 -0.43 2.49 -15.31
N GLU A 108 -0.56 1.91 -16.51
CA GLU A 108 -1.84 1.60 -17.14
C GLU A 108 -2.75 0.75 -16.22
N ARG A 109 -2.14 -0.16 -15.44
CA ARG A 109 -2.86 -0.98 -14.46
C ARG A 109 -3.56 -0.12 -13.39
N ALA A 110 -2.86 0.84 -12.81
CA ALA A 110 -3.44 1.74 -11.82
C ALA A 110 -4.50 2.67 -12.45
N VAL A 111 -4.20 3.24 -13.63
CA VAL A 111 -5.14 4.10 -14.35
C VAL A 111 -6.44 3.36 -14.66
N HIS A 112 -6.36 2.15 -15.21
CA HIS A 112 -7.54 1.32 -15.48
C HIS A 112 -8.29 0.91 -14.22
N PHE A 113 -7.57 0.61 -13.14
CA PHE A 113 -8.19 0.34 -11.84
C PHE A 113 -9.03 1.53 -11.38
N TYR A 114 -8.48 2.75 -11.37
CA TYR A 114 -9.23 3.93 -10.95
C TYR A 114 -10.39 4.25 -11.90
N GLN A 115 -10.21 4.12 -13.21
CA GLN A 115 -11.29 4.30 -14.19
C GLN A 115 -12.45 3.34 -13.96
N ARG A 116 -12.15 2.05 -13.72
CA ARG A 116 -13.17 1.04 -13.40
C ARG A 116 -13.92 1.36 -12.12
N GLU A 117 -13.24 1.93 -11.13
CA GLU A 117 -13.85 2.39 -9.89
C GLU A 117 -14.50 3.78 -10.02
N GLY A 118 -14.64 4.32 -11.24
CA GLY A 118 -15.43 5.51 -11.55
C GLY A 118 -14.67 6.83 -11.50
N PHE A 119 -13.34 6.82 -11.34
CA PHE A 119 -12.53 8.01 -11.53
C PHE A 119 -12.42 8.36 -13.03
N ARG A 120 -12.26 9.64 -13.34
CA ARG A 120 -12.07 10.14 -14.70
C ARG A 120 -10.81 10.98 -14.76
N VAL A 121 -10.07 10.88 -15.86
CA VAL A 121 -8.95 11.79 -16.12
C VAL A 121 -9.51 13.19 -16.34
N VAL A 122 -9.07 14.16 -15.54
CA VAL A 122 -9.48 15.56 -15.67
C VAL A 122 -8.38 16.42 -16.29
N TYR A 123 -7.12 16.02 -16.11
CA TYR A 123 -5.96 16.73 -16.64
C TYR A 123 -4.79 15.75 -16.81
N ARG A 124 -3.93 16.02 -17.79
CA ARG A 124 -2.66 15.31 -18.00
C ARG A 124 -1.56 16.35 -17.81
N ASP A 125 -0.60 16.03 -16.95
CA ASP A 125 0.58 16.86 -16.72
C ASP A 125 1.85 16.10 -17.07
N VAL A 126 2.95 16.82 -17.20
CA VAL A 126 4.29 16.23 -17.26
C VAL A 126 5.06 16.77 -16.07
N ASP A 127 5.52 15.87 -15.21
CA ASP A 127 6.38 16.25 -14.09
C ASP A 127 7.70 16.77 -14.66
N GLU A 128 7.98 18.06 -14.47
CA GLU A 128 9.15 18.72 -15.05
C GLU A 128 10.49 18.21 -14.47
N GLY A 129 10.47 17.59 -13.28
CA GLY A 129 11.66 17.05 -12.62
C GLY A 129 12.08 15.67 -13.14
N THR A 130 11.12 14.85 -13.54
CA THR A 130 11.32 13.46 -13.99
C THR A 130 11.08 13.28 -15.48
N GLY A 131 10.35 14.20 -16.13
CA GLY A 131 9.89 14.08 -17.52
C GLY A 131 8.76 13.08 -17.71
N GLU A 132 8.21 12.53 -16.61
CA GLU A 132 7.19 11.50 -16.65
C GLU A 132 5.80 12.14 -16.71
N ALA A 133 4.93 11.56 -17.54
CA ALA A 133 3.56 12.04 -17.65
C ALA A 133 2.67 11.46 -16.55
N GLU A 134 1.82 12.29 -15.99
CA GLU A 134 0.87 11.94 -14.94
C GLU A 134 -0.54 12.38 -15.30
N TYR A 135 -1.51 11.55 -14.93
CA TYR A 135 -2.92 11.92 -14.97
C TYR A 135 -3.37 12.40 -13.60
N VAL A 136 -3.99 13.59 -13.57
CA VAL A 136 -4.86 14.00 -12.47
C VAL A 136 -6.23 13.37 -12.74
N MET A 137 -6.70 12.60 -11.77
CA MET A 137 -7.98 11.90 -11.86
C MET A 137 -8.93 12.34 -10.75
N GLU A 138 -10.22 12.38 -11.05
CA GLU A 138 -11.27 12.78 -10.12
C GLU A 138 -12.42 11.77 -10.10
N TRP A 139 -12.91 11.47 -8.90
CA TRP A 139 -14.19 10.80 -8.67
C TRP A 139 -15.14 11.76 -7.97
N LYS A 140 -16.42 11.74 -8.37
CA LYS A 140 -17.53 12.48 -7.76
C LYS A 140 -18.70 11.53 -7.53
N ARG A 141 -19.41 11.70 -6.41
CA ARG A 141 -20.59 10.90 -6.05
C ARG A 141 -21.83 11.24 -6.88
#